data_AF-A0A2N6EB28-F1
#
_entry.id   AF-A0A2N6EB28-F1
#
_cell.length_a   1.000
_cell.length_b   1.000
_cell.length_c   1.000
_cell.angle_alpha   90.00
_cell.angle_beta   90.00
_cell.angle_gamma   90.00
#
_symmetry.space_group_name_H-M   'P 1'
#
loop_
_entity.id
_entity.type
_entity.pdbx_description
1 polymer ?
#
loop_
_entity_poly.entity_id
_entity_poly.type
_entity_poly.pdbx_seq_one_letter_code
_entity_poly.pdbx_strand_id
1 'polypeptide(L)'
;MKKLFVLAMIALFGLTFAGITTATAEECGTGSPGYWKNHPEAWGVMNITVGGVTYTVNEAIDIMKLPVKGDKSLTLFPAVVAAMLNVQNNCPPPPSPPDCPPLTETQCWPNGECRPIEQANLWLAAYGVGTDVRANSEMWQFSHGENIYLCLDAYNNGFLPGIPSRDSFE
;
A
#
# COMPACT_ATOMS: atom_id res chain seq x y z
N MET A 1 42.95 47.11 -49.17
CA MET A 1 43.18 45.74 -49.69
C MET A 1 43.77 44.87 -48.58
N LYS A 2 43.37 43.59 -48.52
CA LYS A 2 43.53 42.55 -47.46
C LYS A 2 42.32 42.53 -46.48
N LYS A 3 41.16 41.95 -46.85
CA LYS A 3 40.75 40.51 -46.87
C LYS A 3 40.82 39.87 -45.46
N LEU A 4 39.65 39.59 -44.86
CA LEU A 4 39.08 38.23 -44.53
C LEU A 4 39.81 37.59 -43.33
N PHE A 5 39.24 36.90 -42.34
CA PHE A 5 37.91 36.51 -41.84
C PHE A 5 38.21 35.61 -40.59
N VAL A 6 37.20 35.29 -39.76
CA VAL A 6 37.17 34.19 -38.74
C VAL A 6 38.14 34.28 -37.52
N LEU A 7 37.85 33.78 -36.31
CA LEU A 7 36.91 32.77 -35.84
C LEU A 7 36.64 32.99 -34.34
N ALA A 8 35.37 32.91 -33.92
CA ALA A 8 34.95 32.89 -32.52
C ALA A 8 35.33 31.54 -31.89
N MET A 9 36.08 31.55 -30.78
CA MET A 9 36.24 30.37 -29.93
C MET A 9 35.39 30.55 -28.67
N ILE A 10 34.15 30.09 -28.73
CA ILE A 10 33.34 29.84 -27.55
C ILE A 10 33.95 28.61 -26.88
N ALA A 11 34.56 28.80 -25.71
CA ALA A 11 34.97 27.70 -24.86
C ALA A 11 33.69 26.99 -24.37
N LEU A 12 33.34 25.88 -25.03
CA LEU A 12 32.24 25.02 -24.59
C LEU A 12 32.69 24.33 -23.28
N PHE A 13 32.02 24.69 -22.20
CA PHE A 13 32.13 24.06 -20.89
C PHE A 13 31.80 22.57 -21.04
N GLY A 14 32.81 21.70 -20.93
CA GLY A 14 32.61 20.26 -20.86
C GLY A 14 31.94 19.90 -19.54
N LEU A 15 30.61 19.91 -19.50
CA LEU A 15 29.84 19.40 -18.38
C LEU A 15 29.99 17.87 -18.39
N THR A 16 30.85 17.35 -17.53
CA THR A 16 30.95 15.90 -17.30
C THR A 16 29.61 15.44 -16.73
N PHE A 17 28.86 14.64 -17.51
CA PHE A 17 27.69 13.93 -17.03
C PHE A 17 28.19 12.91 -15.99
N ALA A 18 28.09 13.26 -14.71
CA ALA A 18 28.24 12.28 -13.64
C ALA A 18 27.17 11.22 -13.88
N GLY A 19 27.60 9.98 -14.12
CA GLY A 19 26.70 8.85 -14.29
C GLY A 19 25.75 8.79 -13.10
N ILE A 20 24.45 8.97 -13.37
CA ILE A 20 23.40 8.70 -12.40
C ILE A 20 23.44 7.20 -12.21
N THR A 21 24.10 6.73 -11.15
CA THR A 21 23.90 5.39 -10.65
C THR A 21 22.46 5.34 -10.15
N THR A 22 21.54 4.89 -11.00
CA THR A 22 20.22 4.47 -10.56
C THR A 22 20.46 3.34 -9.56
N ALA A 23 20.38 3.66 -8.26
CA ALA A 23 20.20 2.64 -7.25
C ALA A 23 18.97 1.86 -7.70
N THR A 24 19.17 0.62 -8.14
CA THR A 24 18.07 -0.32 -8.29
C THR A 24 17.44 -0.37 -6.91
N ALA A 25 16.24 0.20 -6.75
CA ALA A 25 15.45 -0.08 -5.58
C ALA A 25 15.49 -1.60 -5.41
N GLU A 26 15.91 -2.09 -4.24
CA GLU A 26 15.60 -3.48 -3.91
C GLU A 26 14.11 -3.60 -4.18
N GLU A 27 13.78 -4.48 -5.12
CA GLU A 27 12.43 -4.63 -5.58
C GLU A 27 11.67 -5.22 -4.39
N CYS A 28 10.94 -4.36 -3.68
CA CYS A 28 10.26 -4.79 -2.48
C CYS A 28 9.25 -5.88 -2.89
N GLY A 29 9.22 -6.95 -2.12
CA GLY A 29 8.23 -8.00 -2.29
C GLY A 29 7.09 -7.80 -1.31
N THR A 30 5.87 -7.53 -1.79
CA THR A 30 4.72 -7.42 -0.88
C THR A 30 4.38 -8.79 -0.28
N GLY A 31 4.15 -8.79 1.03
CA GLY A 31 3.63 -9.93 1.78
C GLY A 31 2.10 -9.91 1.84
N SER A 32 1.49 -11.05 1.59
CA SER A 32 0.05 -11.26 1.76
C SER A 32 -0.35 -11.29 3.24
N PRO A 33 -1.64 -11.14 3.59
CA PRO A 33 -2.12 -11.39 4.96
C PRO A 33 -1.75 -12.78 5.49
N GLY A 34 -1.63 -13.77 4.60
CA GLY A 34 -1.20 -15.12 4.93
C GLY A 34 0.26 -15.20 5.34
N TYR A 35 1.15 -14.47 4.67
CA TYR A 35 2.55 -14.36 5.05
C TYR A 35 2.67 -13.73 6.44
N TRP A 36 2.12 -12.53 6.62
CA TRP A 36 2.31 -11.75 7.84
C TRP A 36 1.81 -12.48 9.09
N LYS A 37 0.63 -13.12 9.05
CA LYS A 37 0.11 -13.83 10.24
C LYS A 37 0.91 -15.08 10.63
N ASN A 38 1.74 -15.58 9.73
CA ASN A 38 2.58 -16.77 9.93
C ASN A 38 4.06 -16.43 10.19
N HIS A 39 4.45 -15.16 10.08
CA HIS A 39 5.84 -14.68 10.28
C HIS A 39 5.87 -13.47 11.23
N PRO A 40 5.46 -13.62 12.51
CA PRO A 40 5.48 -12.53 13.49
C PRO A 40 6.87 -11.89 13.66
N GLU A 41 7.93 -12.68 13.50
CA GLU A 41 9.33 -12.22 13.54
C GLU A 41 9.66 -11.19 12.46
N ALA A 42 8.94 -11.21 11.33
CA ALA A 42 9.13 -10.27 10.24
C ALA A 42 8.42 -8.92 10.48
N TRP A 43 7.53 -8.79 11.47
CA TRP A 43 6.74 -7.57 11.65
C TRP A 43 7.61 -6.37 12.04
N GLY A 44 8.74 -6.58 12.73
CA GLY A 44 9.66 -5.52 13.14
C GLY A 44 9.10 -4.52 14.15
N VAL A 45 7.88 -4.73 14.65
CA VAL A 45 7.20 -3.91 15.67
C VAL A 45 6.58 -4.78 16.74
N MET A 46 6.35 -4.21 17.91
CA MET A 46 5.66 -4.90 19.01
C MET A 46 4.14 -4.72 18.96
N ASN A 47 3.68 -3.60 18.40
CA ASN A 47 2.27 -3.22 18.33
C ASN A 47 1.94 -2.61 16.97
N ILE A 48 0.66 -2.69 16.58
CA ILE A 48 0.12 -2.03 15.40
C ILE A 48 -1.19 -1.31 15.75
N THR A 49 -1.39 -0.11 15.25
CA THR A 49 -2.63 0.66 15.46
C THR A 49 -3.49 0.59 14.21
N VAL A 50 -4.67 -0.03 14.33
CA VAL A 50 -5.63 -0.21 13.23
C VAL A 50 -7.00 0.31 13.68
N GLY A 51 -7.60 1.19 12.88
CA GLY A 51 -8.91 1.77 13.21
C GLY A 51 -8.93 2.54 14.54
N GLY A 52 -7.80 3.14 14.92
CA GLY A 52 -7.66 3.85 16.20
C GLY A 52 -7.47 2.95 17.43
N VAL A 53 -7.43 1.63 17.26
CA VAL A 53 -7.16 0.66 18.33
C VAL A 53 -5.75 0.11 18.18
N THR A 54 -4.97 0.12 19.26
CA THR A 54 -3.62 -0.48 19.29
C THR A 54 -3.72 -1.93 19.73
N TYR A 55 -3.15 -2.82 18.92
CA TYR A 55 -3.04 -4.26 19.17
C TYR A 55 -1.58 -4.64 19.33
N THR A 56 -1.28 -5.57 20.24
CA THR A 56 -0.02 -6.31 20.19
C THR A 56 0.04 -7.17 18.92
N VAL A 57 1.24 -7.58 18.51
CA VAL A 57 1.40 -8.53 17.38
C VAL A 57 0.52 -9.77 17.55
N ASN A 58 0.49 -10.35 18.76
CA ASN A 58 -0.29 -11.56 19.01
C ASN A 58 -1.80 -11.33 18.89
N GLU A 59 -2.32 -10.22 19.45
CA GLU A 59 -3.76 -9.89 19.33
C GLU A 59 -4.16 -9.66 17.87
N ALA A 60 -3.34 -8.94 17.10
CA ALA A 60 -3.59 -8.73 15.68
C ALA A 60 -3.57 -10.06 14.90
N ILE A 61 -2.60 -10.95 15.18
CA ILE A 61 -2.52 -12.27 14.55
C ILE A 61 -3.73 -13.13 14.91
N ASP A 62 -4.19 -13.11 16.16
CA ASP A 62 -5.37 -13.86 16.60
C ASP A 62 -6.60 -13.40 15.81
N ILE A 63 -6.78 -12.09 15.63
CA ILE A 63 -7.84 -11.53 14.77
C ILE A 63 -7.67 -11.97 13.30
N MET A 64 -6.46 -11.92 12.75
CA MET A 64 -6.16 -12.37 11.38
C MET A 64 -6.39 -13.87 11.14
N LYS A 65 -6.49 -14.67 12.22
CA LYS A 65 -6.80 -16.10 12.19
C LYS A 65 -8.28 -16.39 12.42
N LEU A 66 -9.08 -15.41 12.84
CA LEU A 66 -10.51 -15.62 13.04
C LEU A 66 -11.19 -16.05 11.73
N PRO A 67 -12.11 -17.02 11.78
CA PRO A 67 -12.89 -17.39 10.61
C PRO A 67 -13.81 -16.22 10.25
N VAL A 68 -13.69 -15.72 9.01
CA VAL A 68 -14.44 -14.54 8.54
C VAL A 68 -15.95 -14.70 8.72
N LYS A 69 -16.53 -15.89 8.47
CA LYS A 69 -17.98 -16.20 8.63
C LYS A 69 -18.93 -15.12 8.07
N GLY A 70 -18.50 -14.43 7.01
CA GLY A 70 -19.26 -13.36 6.33
C GLY A 70 -19.12 -11.96 6.94
N ASP A 71 -18.34 -11.79 8.01
CA ASP A 71 -18.00 -10.49 8.59
C ASP A 71 -16.87 -9.81 7.80
N LYS A 72 -17.20 -8.69 7.15
CA LYS A 72 -16.28 -7.93 6.31
C LYS A 72 -15.26 -7.13 7.09
N SER A 73 -15.50 -6.83 8.37
CA SER A 73 -14.45 -6.25 9.21
C SER A 73 -13.28 -7.21 9.40
N LEU A 74 -13.55 -8.52 9.50
CA LEU A 74 -12.53 -9.59 9.56
C LEU A 74 -11.91 -9.91 8.19
N THR A 75 -12.46 -9.37 7.10
CA THR A 75 -11.85 -9.41 5.75
C THR A 75 -10.92 -8.22 5.53
N LEU A 76 -11.35 -7.03 5.94
CA LEU A 76 -10.59 -5.79 5.76
C LEU A 76 -9.41 -5.68 6.74
N PHE A 77 -9.58 -6.12 7.99
CA PHE A 77 -8.54 -6.02 9.01
C PHE A 77 -7.21 -6.70 8.61
N PRO A 78 -7.19 -7.97 8.16
CA PRO A 78 -5.94 -8.59 7.72
C PRO A 78 -5.31 -7.90 6.51
N ALA A 79 -6.13 -7.37 5.59
CA ALA A 79 -5.65 -6.68 4.40
C ALA A 79 -4.94 -5.36 4.74
N VAL A 80 -5.50 -4.55 5.64
CA VAL A 80 -4.84 -3.29 6.05
C VAL A 80 -3.61 -3.54 6.90
N VAL A 81 -3.61 -4.55 7.78
CA VAL A 81 -2.43 -4.95 8.55
C VAL A 81 -1.28 -5.34 7.63
N ALA A 82 -1.55 -6.22 6.64
CA ALA A 82 -0.54 -6.62 5.67
C ALA A 82 0.01 -5.43 4.88
N ALA A 83 -0.86 -4.51 4.44
CA ALA A 83 -0.43 -3.36 3.66
C ALA A 83 0.44 -2.39 4.48
N MET A 84 0.08 -2.16 5.76
CA MET A 84 0.90 -1.36 6.67
C MET A 84 2.27 -1.99 6.90
N LEU A 85 2.34 -3.31 7.10
CA LEU A 85 3.60 -4.02 7.29
C LEU A 85 4.47 -4.03 6.04
N ASN A 86 3.87 -4.13 4.84
CA ASN A 86 4.59 -3.99 3.58
C ASN A 86 5.27 -2.61 3.49
N VAL A 87 4.51 -1.54 3.72
CA VAL A 87 5.06 -0.16 3.72
C VAL A 87 6.14 0.02 4.77
N GLN A 88 5.96 -0.56 5.96
CA GLN A 88 6.96 -0.52 7.01
C GLN A 88 8.25 -1.25 6.63
N ASN A 89 8.16 -2.31 5.82
CA ASN A 89 9.28 -3.04 5.25
C ASN A 89 9.73 -2.43 3.90
N ASN A 90 9.69 -1.11 3.81
CA ASN A 90 10.22 -0.32 2.70
C ASN A 90 9.55 -0.55 1.33
N CYS A 91 8.36 -1.18 1.28
CA CYS A 91 7.56 -1.16 0.06
C CYS A 91 6.96 0.22 -0.22
N PRO A 92 6.76 0.59 -1.51
CA PRO A 92 5.94 1.74 -1.83
C PRO A 92 4.52 1.51 -1.31
N PRO A 93 3.81 2.56 -0.88
CA PRO A 93 2.42 2.44 -0.46
C PRO A 93 1.53 1.98 -1.62
N PRO A 94 0.36 1.35 -1.33
CA PRO A 94 -0.64 1.10 -2.35
C PRO A 94 -0.98 2.43 -3.04
N PRO A 95 -0.99 2.47 -4.39
CA PRO A 95 -1.24 3.69 -5.13
C PRO A 95 -2.67 4.21 -4.87
N SER A 96 -2.87 5.50 -5.09
CA SER A 96 -4.22 6.07 -5.12
C SER A 96 -4.94 5.63 -6.41
N PRO A 97 -6.28 5.71 -6.47
CA PRO A 97 -7.03 5.68 -7.72
C PRO A 97 -6.44 6.64 -8.77
N PRO A 98 -6.55 6.32 -10.07
CA PRO A 98 -7.20 5.12 -10.64
C PRO A 98 -6.31 3.87 -10.61
N ASP A 99 -5.06 3.97 -10.15
CA ASP A 99 -4.06 2.89 -10.21
C ASP A 99 -4.28 1.79 -9.16
N CYS A 100 -5.34 1.90 -8.35
CA CYS A 100 -5.79 0.87 -7.42
C CYS A 100 -7.29 0.55 -7.59
N PRO A 101 -7.68 -0.06 -8.73
CA PRO A 101 -9.08 -0.38 -8.98
C PRO A 101 -9.58 -1.46 -8.00
N PRO A 102 -10.88 -1.49 -7.68
CA PRO A 102 -11.97 -0.65 -8.22
C PRO A 102 -12.21 0.64 -7.41
N LEU A 103 -11.29 1.03 -6.52
CA LEU A 103 -11.40 2.28 -5.76
C LEU A 103 -11.28 3.48 -6.71
N THR A 104 -12.17 4.45 -6.58
CA THR A 104 -12.19 5.68 -7.39
C THR A 104 -12.05 6.92 -6.53
N GLU A 105 -11.62 8.04 -7.12
CA GLU A 105 -11.40 9.32 -6.40
C GLU A 105 -12.64 9.82 -5.63
N THR A 106 -13.85 9.47 -6.09
CA THR A 106 -15.12 9.88 -5.45
C THR A 106 -15.49 9.06 -4.22
N GLN A 107 -14.76 7.99 -3.93
CA GLN A 107 -15.10 7.00 -2.90
C GLN A 107 -14.30 7.19 -1.60
N CYS A 108 -13.70 8.37 -1.42
CA CYS A 108 -12.66 8.60 -0.43
C CYS A 108 -13.07 9.71 0.55
N TRP A 109 -12.86 9.46 1.84
CA TRP A 109 -13.30 10.33 2.94
C TRP A 109 -12.15 10.59 3.94
N PRO A 110 -12.10 11.74 4.63
CA PRO A 110 -12.53 13.08 4.22
C PRO A 110 -11.34 13.80 3.54
N ASN A 111 -11.58 14.69 2.58
CA ASN A 111 -10.58 15.64 2.02
C ASN A 111 -9.75 15.22 0.80
N GLY A 112 -10.22 14.27 -0.02
CA GLY A 112 -9.87 14.22 -1.45
C GLY A 112 -8.56 13.51 -1.83
N GLU A 113 -7.71 13.10 -0.89
CA GLU A 113 -6.61 12.18 -1.17
C GLU A 113 -7.00 10.74 -0.78
N CYS A 114 -7.11 9.89 -1.79
CA CYS A 114 -7.57 8.53 -1.59
C CYS A 114 -6.41 7.57 -1.32
N ARG A 115 -6.04 7.44 -0.05
CA ARG A 115 -4.97 6.54 0.40
C ARG A 115 -5.60 5.23 0.93
N PRO A 116 -5.43 4.08 0.27
CA PRO A 116 -6.16 2.86 0.62
C PRO A 116 -5.99 2.39 2.07
N ILE A 117 -4.77 2.48 2.62
CA ILE A 117 -4.49 2.17 4.03
C ILE A 117 -5.26 3.08 4.98
N GLU A 118 -5.34 4.38 4.66
CA GLU A 118 -6.04 5.37 5.47
C GLU A 118 -7.56 5.17 5.42
N GLN A 119 -8.10 4.92 4.22
CA GLN A 119 -9.52 4.61 4.04
C GLN A 119 -9.93 3.36 4.84
N ALA A 120 -9.11 2.29 4.81
CA ALA A 120 -9.37 1.10 5.61
C ALA A 120 -9.33 1.38 7.12
N ASN A 121 -8.38 2.20 7.57
CA ASN A 121 -8.32 2.62 8.97
C ASN A 121 -9.53 3.45 9.39
N LEU A 122 -9.97 4.41 8.58
CA LEU A 122 -11.18 5.19 8.84
C LEU A 122 -12.42 4.31 8.88
N TRP A 123 -12.52 3.35 7.95
CA TRP A 123 -13.61 2.38 7.91
C TRP A 123 -13.66 1.53 9.18
N LEU A 124 -12.53 0.96 9.60
CA LEU A 124 -12.45 0.14 10.81
C LEU A 124 -12.64 0.95 12.10
N ALA A 125 -12.25 2.23 12.10
CA ALA A 125 -12.56 3.14 13.20
C ALA A 125 -14.07 3.43 13.32
N ALA A 126 -14.77 3.52 12.18
CA ALA A 126 -16.20 3.80 12.14
C ALA A 126 -17.07 2.58 12.50
N TYR A 127 -16.70 1.38 12.04
CA TYR A 127 -17.55 0.19 12.15
C TYR A 127 -17.03 -0.89 13.12
N GLY A 128 -15.77 -0.78 13.58
CA GLY A 128 -15.14 -1.74 14.48
C GLY A 128 -14.72 -3.06 13.81
N VAL A 129 -13.91 -3.83 14.53
CA VAL A 129 -13.43 -5.17 14.13
C VAL A 129 -14.27 -6.24 14.81
N GLY A 130 -14.70 -7.27 14.07
CA GLY A 130 -15.50 -8.38 14.60
C GLY A 130 -16.96 -8.01 14.87
N THR A 131 -17.49 -7.00 14.18
CA THR A 131 -18.84 -6.43 14.39
C THR A 131 -19.92 -7.00 13.46
N ASP A 132 -19.63 -8.11 12.78
CA ASP A 132 -20.55 -8.85 11.90
C ASP A 132 -21.06 -8.05 10.69
N VAL A 133 -20.23 -7.16 10.14
CA VAL A 133 -20.61 -6.34 8.98
C VAL A 133 -20.76 -7.23 7.75
N ARG A 134 -22.00 -7.40 7.25
CA ARG A 134 -22.30 -8.31 6.14
C ARG A 134 -21.95 -7.71 4.79
N ALA A 135 -21.61 -8.58 3.83
CA ALA A 135 -21.26 -8.20 2.46
C ALA A 135 -22.35 -7.41 1.72
N ASN A 136 -23.62 -7.68 2.03
CA ASN A 136 -24.77 -7.02 1.43
C ASN A 136 -25.28 -5.82 2.27
N SER A 137 -24.59 -5.48 3.35
CA SER A 137 -24.97 -4.34 4.18
C SER A 137 -24.59 -3.03 3.52
N GLU A 138 -25.37 -1.99 3.81
CA GLU A 138 -25.05 -0.61 3.44
C GLU A 138 -23.69 -0.18 3.99
N MET A 139 -23.33 -0.63 5.19
CA MET A 139 -22.04 -0.37 5.82
C MET A 139 -20.86 -0.90 5.04
N TRP A 140 -21.02 -1.91 4.19
CA TRP A 140 -19.95 -2.43 3.33
C TRP A 140 -20.01 -1.82 1.93
N GLN A 141 -21.20 -1.78 1.34
CA GLN A 141 -21.40 -1.39 -0.06
C GLN A 141 -21.33 0.14 -0.25
N PHE A 142 -22.08 0.93 0.55
CA PHE A 142 -22.15 2.38 0.38
C PHE A 142 -20.96 3.13 0.96
N SER A 143 -20.25 2.57 1.93
CA SER A 143 -19.00 3.12 2.46
C SER A 143 -17.76 2.74 1.64
N HIS A 144 -17.95 1.99 0.54
CA HIS A 144 -16.90 1.51 -0.36
C HIS A 144 -15.88 0.56 0.29
N GLY A 145 -16.25 -0.13 1.37
CA GLY A 145 -15.39 -1.13 2.03
C GLY A 145 -14.89 -2.21 1.07
N GLU A 146 -15.73 -2.65 0.12
CA GLU A 146 -15.36 -3.60 -0.93
C GLU A 146 -14.22 -3.09 -1.81
N ASN A 147 -14.32 -1.85 -2.27
CA ASN A 147 -13.35 -1.27 -3.19
C ASN A 147 -12.01 -1.03 -2.49
N ILE A 148 -12.06 -0.58 -1.23
CA ILE A 148 -10.88 -0.43 -0.38
C ILE A 148 -10.19 -1.80 -0.20
N TYR A 149 -10.96 -2.83 0.15
CA TYR A 149 -10.42 -4.19 0.33
C TYR A 149 -9.79 -4.73 -0.94
N LEU A 150 -10.48 -4.66 -2.09
CA LEU A 150 -9.98 -5.20 -3.36
C LEU A 150 -8.69 -4.52 -3.80
N CYS A 151 -8.59 -3.19 -3.60
CA CYS A 151 -7.36 -2.44 -3.83
C CYS A 151 -6.20 -2.94 -2.93
N LEU A 152 -6.45 -3.08 -1.62
CA LEU A 152 -5.43 -3.59 -0.68
C LEU A 152 -5.05 -5.05 -0.97
N ASP A 153 -6.01 -5.88 -1.36
CA ASP A 153 -5.77 -7.28 -1.73
C ASP A 153 -4.88 -7.36 -2.98
N ALA A 154 -5.16 -6.57 -4.01
CA ALA A 154 -4.31 -6.49 -5.20
C ALA A 154 -2.88 -6.04 -4.86
N TYR A 155 -2.73 -5.02 -4.01
CA TYR A 155 -1.43 -4.55 -3.54
C TYR A 155 -0.65 -5.64 -2.77
N ASN A 156 -1.29 -6.25 -1.77
CA ASN A 156 -0.65 -7.22 -0.89
C ASN A 156 -0.27 -8.54 -1.58
N ASN A 157 -0.96 -8.89 -2.68
CA ASN A 157 -0.64 -10.07 -3.48
C ASN A 157 0.25 -9.73 -4.70
N GLY A 158 0.73 -8.49 -4.80
CA GLY A 158 1.65 -8.07 -5.85
C GLY A 158 1.04 -8.03 -7.25
N PHE A 159 -0.27 -7.78 -7.35
CA PHE A 159 -0.99 -7.70 -8.62
C PHE A 159 -0.99 -6.28 -9.21
N LEU A 160 -0.42 -5.30 -8.51
CA LEU A 160 -0.29 -3.93 -9.03
C LEU A 160 1.03 -3.74 -9.79
N PRO A 161 1.04 -2.98 -10.89
CA PRO A 161 2.24 -2.78 -11.70
C PRO A 161 3.43 -2.21 -10.89
N GLY A 162 4.61 -2.83 -11.03
CA GLY A 162 5.83 -2.38 -10.35
C GLY A 162 5.87 -2.66 -8.84
N ILE A 163 4.94 -3.46 -8.32
CA ILE A 163 4.87 -3.88 -6.92
C ILE A 163 4.72 -5.41 -6.91
N PRO A 164 5.82 -6.17 -7.08
CA PRO A 164 5.72 -7.62 -7.15
C PRO A 164 5.46 -8.25 -5.78
N SER A 165 4.94 -9.48 -5.81
CA SER A 165 4.81 -10.30 -4.60
C SER A 165 6.19 -10.72 -4.10
N ARG A 166 6.35 -10.81 -2.78
CA ARG A 166 7.54 -11.42 -2.14
C ARG A 166 7.85 -12.82 -2.68
N ASP A 167 6.80 -13.58 -2.99
CA ASP A 167 6.93 -14.96 -3.49
C ASP A 167 7.57 -15.01 -4.89
N SER A 168 7.75 -13.88 -5.58
CA SER A 168 8.44 -13.82 -6.89
C SER A 168 9.97 -13.81 -6.79
N PHE A 169 10.53 -13.70 -5.58
CA PHE A 169 11.97 -13.68 -5.32
C PHE A 169 12.52 -14.94 -4.64
N GLU A 170 11.64 -15.93 -4.37
CA GLU A 170 11.98 -17.24 -3.81
C GLU A 170 12.25 -18.27 -4.92
#